data_AF-A0A382YGB2-F1
#
_entry.id   AF-A0A382YGB2-F1
#
_cell.length_a   1.000
_cell.length_b   1.000
_cell.length_c   1.000
_cell.angle_alpha   90.00
_cell.angle_beta   90.00
_cell.angle_gamma   90.00
#
_symmetry.space_group_name_H-M   'P 1'
#
loop_
_entity.id
_entity.type
_entity.pdbx_description
1 polymer ?
#
loop_
_entity_poly.entity_id
_entity_poly.type
_entity_poly.pdbx_seq_one_letter_code
_entity_poly.pdbx_strand_id
1 'polypeptide(L)'
;MASKFNTEFNYRFQVVGNTPWEKIKTLKGFLEGRVRAAALEEVSKIKYRAKLSKLNHLRNGGEGLEHEILELEAEIMETESFHETLKEGYELNHKEIEILKKLIKELYVIAEP
;
A
#
# COMPACT_ATOMS: atom_id res chain seq x y z
N MET A 1 -2.76 -4.17 11.60
CA MET A 1 -3.95 -5.00 11.34
C MET A 1 -3.94 -5.33 9.86
N ALA A 2 -3.87 -6.60 9.47
CA ALA A 2 -3.85 -6.98 8.05
C ALA A 2 -5.13 -6.43 7.37
N SER A 3 -4.98 -5.58 6.36
CA SER A 3 -6.12 -5.10 5.58
C SER A 3 -6.81 -6.33 4.99
N LYS A 4 -8.13 -6.48 5.16
CA LYS A 4 -8.88 -7.51 4.45
C LYS A 4 -8.80 -7.17 2.96
N PHE A 5 -7.94 -7.85 2.23
CA PHE A 5 -7.82 -7.69 0.79
C PHE A 5 -9.04 -8.33 0.12
N ASN A 6 -9.59 -7.64 -0.88
CA ASN A 6 -10.71 -8.11 -1.68
C ASN A 6 -10.20 -8.99 -2.82
N THR A 7 -10.89 -10.08 -3.07
CA THR A 7 -10.64 -10.96 -4.22
C THR A 7 -11.38 -10.47 -5.46
N GLU A 8 -11.04 -11.03 -6.64
CA GLU A 8 -11.82 -10.79 -7.87
C GLU A 8 -13.30 -11.16 -7.68
N PHE A 9 -13.61 -12.18 -6.89
CA PHE A 9 -14.99 -12.55 -6.56
C PHE A 9 -15.73 -11.42 -5.84
N ASN A 10 -15.10 -10.80 -4.82
CA ASN A 10 -15.70 -9.67 -4.10
C ASN A 10 -16.02 -8.53 -5.08
N TYR A 11 -15.07 -8.18 -5.96
CA TYR A 11 -15.26 -7.09 -6.91
C TYR A 11 -16.28 -7.40 -8.02
N ARG A 12 -16.38 -8.65 -8.47
CA ARG A 12 -17.28 -9.03 -9.54
C ARG A 12 -18.74 -9.15 -9.08
N PHE A 13 -18.97 -9.65 -7.87
CA PHE A 13 -20.31 -10.07 -7.44
C PHE A 13 -20.88 -9.31 -6.25
N GLN A 14 -20.03 -8.66 -5.43
CA GLN A 14 -20.48 -7.95 -4.22
C GLN A 14 -20.42 -6.43 -4.34
N VAL A 15 -19.92 -5.91 -5.48
CA VAL A 15 -19.88 -4.48 -5.75
C VAL A 15 -21.28 -3.96 -6.05
N VAL A 16 -21.65 -2.88 -5.35
CA VAL A 16 -22.94 -2.20 -5.51
C VAL A 16 -23.01 -1.52 -6.88
N GLY A 17 -24.13 -1.73 -7.56
CA GLY A 17 -24.46 -1.13 -8.86
C GLY A 17 -25.36 -2.05 -9.67
N ASN A 18 -26.44 -1.51 -10.24
CA ASN A 18 -27.39 -2.25 -11.06
C ASN A 18 -27.04 -2.16 -12.55
N THR A 19 -26.32 -1.11 -12.95
CA THR A 19 -25.83 -0.91 -14.32
C THR A 19 -24.32 -1.09 -14.44
N PRO A 20 -23.78 -1.41 -15.63
CA PRO A 20 -22.34 -1.42 -15.88
C PRO A 20 -21.67 -0.10 -15.49
N TRP A 21 -22.29 1.05 -15.78
CA TRP A 21 -21.78 2.38 -15.44
C TRP A 21 -21.66 2.63 -13.93
N GLU A 22 -22.66 2.23 -13.15
CA GLU A 22 -22.60 2.32 -11.69
C GLU A 22 -21.48 1.45 -11.12
N LYS A 23 -21.34 0.22 -11.62
CA LYS A 23 -20.25 -0.68 -11.21
C LYS A 23 -18.88 -0.10 -11.57
N ILE A 24 -18.71 0.47 -12.77
CA ILE A 24 -17.47 1.14 -13.18
C ILE A 24 -17.12 2.28 -12.21
N LYS A 25 -18.09 3.13 -11.87
CA LYS A 25 -17.88 4.25 -10.93
C LYS A 25 -17.39 3.75 -9.57
N THR A 26 -18.03 2.72 -9.03
CA THR A 26 -17.66 2.13 -7.74
C THR A 26 -16.26 1.51 -7.79
N LEU A 27 -15.96 0.71 -8.82
CA LEU A 27 -14.64 0.09 -8.99
C LEU A 27 -13.51 1.12 -9.18
N LYS A 28 -13.77 2.24 -9.85
CA LYS A 28 -12.79 3.34 -9.97
C LYS A 28 -12.46 3.96 -8.61
N GLY A 29 -13.44 4.11 -7.72
CA GLY A 29 -13.20 4.58 -6.36
C GLY A 29 -12.29 3.64 -5.56
N PHE A 30 -12.49 2.33 -5.68
CA PHE A 30 -11.58 1.34 -5.09
C PHE A 30 -10.19 1.41 -5.72
N LEU A 31 -10.10 1.51 -7.05
CA LEU A 31 -8.84 1.59 -7.77
C LEU A 31 -8.02 2.81 -7.32
N GLU A 32 -8.65 3.97 -7.18
CA GLU A 32 -8.00 5.18 -6.69
C GLU A 32 -7.43 4.97 -5.28
N GLY A 33 -8.20 4.37 -4.37
CA GLY A 33 -7.73 4.03 -3.02
C GLY A 33 -6.51 3.11 -3.03
N ARG A 34 -6.53 2.07 -3.87
CA ARG A 34 -5.41 1.11 -4.00
C ARG A 34 -4.17 1.73 -4.64
N VAL A 35 -4.33 2.60 -5.64
CA VAL A 35 -3.22 3.35 -6.25
C VAL A 35 -2.58 4.30 -5.24
N ARG A 36 -3.38 5.01 -4.43
CA ARG A 36 -2.84 5.85 -3.34
C ARG A 36 -2.10 5.03 -2.30
N ALA A 37 -2.63 3.85 -1.93
CA ALA A 37 -1.95 2.94 -1.00
C ALA A 37 -0.62 2.42 -1.56
N ALA A 38 -0.53 2.16 -2.87
CA ALA A 38 0.73 1.76 -3.52
C ALA A 38 1.82 2.84 -3.40
N ALA A 39 1.46 4.13 -3.47
CA ALA A 39 2.43 5.21 -3.27
C ALA A 39 3.01 5.21 -1.84
N LEU A 40 2.26 4.74 -0.85
CA LEU A 40 2.74 4.65 0.54
C LEU A 40 3.83 3.60 0.74
N GLU A 41 3.93 2.60 -0.14
CA GLU A 41 5.05 1.65 -0.16
C GLU A 41 6.37 2.38 -0.35
N GLU A 42 6.46 3.22 -1.39
CA GLU A 42 7.68 3.98 -1.69
C GLU A 42 7.97 5.04 -0.61
N VAL A 43 6.93 5.69 -0.08
CA VAL A 43 7.09 6.61 1.07
C VAL A 43 7.69 5.88 2.27
N SER A 44 7.25 4.66 2.57
CA SER A 44 7.77 3.86 3.68
C SER A 44 9.26 3.52 3.46
N LYS A 45 9.64 3.09 2.25
CA LYS A 45 11.04 2.82 1.88
C LYS A 45 11.93 4.05 2.07
N ILE A 46 11.47 5.23 1.63
CA ILE A 46 12.23 6.49 1.78
C ILE A 46 12.37 6.85 3.26
N LYS A 47 11.30 6.76 4.05
CA LYS A 47 11.35 7.04 5.49
C LYS A 47 12.32 6.12 6.22
N TYR A 48 12.30 4.82 5.92
CA TYR A 48 13.23 3.86 6.50
C TYR A 48 14.70 4.21 6.15
N ARG A 49 14.99 4.50 4.87
CA ARG A 49 16.32 4.98 4.46
C ARG A 49 16.75 6.26 5.17
N ALA A 50 15.83 7.19 5.38
CA ALA A 50 16.10 8.42 6.12
C ALA A 50 16.47 8.15 7.58
N LYS A 51 15.77 7.21 8.25
CA LYS A 51 16.09 6.79 9.62
C LYS A 51 17.49 6.17 9.70
N LEU A 52 17.82 5.24 8.79
CA LEU A 52 19.16 4.65 8.70
C LEU A 52 20.25 5.71 8.50
N SER A 53 20.02 6.67 7.60
CA SER A 53 20.96 7.76 7.35
C SER A 53 21.14 8.66 8.57
N LYS A 54 20.05 8.95 9.30
CA LYS A 54 20.11 9.75 10.53
C LYS A 54 20.90 9.01 11.62
N LEU A 55 20.66 7.73 11.81
CA LEU A 55 21.39 6.90 12.78
C LEU A 55 22.89 6.89 12.46
N ASN A 56 23.24 6.71 11.18
CA ASN A 56 24.63 6.73 10.73
C ASN A 56 25.31 8.07 11.03
N HIS A 57 24.62 9.19 10.80
CA HIS A 57 25.14 10.52 11.09
C HIS A 57 25.38 10.73 12.60
N LEU A 58 24.41 10.35 13.45
CA LEU A 58 24.52 10.49 14.91
C LEU A 58 25.70 9.69 15.48
N ARG A 59 25.93 8.47 14.97
CA ARG A 59 27.04 7.59 15.41
C ARG A 59 28.42 8.04 14.92
N ASN A 60 28.52 8.64 13.73
CA ASN A 60 29.79 8.84 13.02
C ASN A 60 30.21 10.31 12.85
N GLY A 61 29.70 11.24 13.67
CA GLY A 61 30.18 12.62 13.66
C GLY A 61 29.18 13.70 14.08
N GLY A 62 27.95 13.33 14.43
CA GLY A 62 26.88 14.27 14.78
C GLY A 62 26.72 14.60 16.27
N GLU A 63 27.67 14.22 17.14
CA GLU A 63 27.55 14.37 18.61
C GLU A 63 26.22 13.83 19.18
N GLY A 64 25.69 12.74 18.59
CA GLY A 64 24.39 12.19 18.98
C GLY A 64 24.37 11.73 20.43
N LEU A 65 23.33 12.14 21.17
CA LEU A 65 23.16 11.69 22.55
C LEU A 65 22.76 10.21 22.55
N GLU A 66 23.26 9.44 23.52
CA GLU A 66 23.04 7.99 23.59
C GLU A 66 21.56 7.62 23.55
N HIS A 67 20.71 8.37 24.25
CA HIS A 67 19.27 8.12 24.26
C HIS A 67 18.62 8.33 22.88
N GLU A 68 19.05 9.34 22.11
CA GLU A 68 18.53 9.58 20.76
C GLU A 68 18.92 8.46 19.80
N ILE A 69 20.12 7.89 19.97
CA ILE A 69 20.61 6.75 19.20
C ILE A 69 19.77 5.52 19.52
N LEU A 70 19.56 5.22 20.81
CA LEU A 70 18.78 4.07 21.26
C LEU A 70 17.30 4.16 20.86
N GLU A 71 16.69 5.35 20.93
CA GLU A 71 15.33 5.57 20.46
C GLU A 71 15.21 5.30 18.95
N LEU A 72 16.14 5.82 18.16
CA LEU A 72 16.12 5.63 16.72
C LEU A 72 16.38 4.17 16.30
N GLU A 73 17.24 3.45 17.03
CA GLU A 73 17.45 2.01 16.86
C GLU A 73 16.19 1.21 17.18
N ALA A 74 15.49 1.55 18.26
CA ALA A 74 14.22 0.91 18.61
C ALA A 74 13.17 1.12 17.52
N GLU A 75 13.03 2.34 17.00
CA GLU A 75 12.10 2.62 15.89
C GLU A 75 12.44 1.86 14.60
N ILE A 76 13.74 1.69 14.30
CA ILE A 76 14.21 0.93 13.14
C ILE A 76 13.86 -0.55 13.32
N MET A 77 14.16 -1.11 14.49
CA MET A 77 13.86 -2.51 14.82
C MET A 77 12.35 -2.80 14.78
N GLU A 78 11.53 -1.88 15.29
CA GLU A 78 10.07 -1.99 15.19
C GLU A 78 9.63 -2.01 13.71
N THR A 79 10.16 -1.11 12.88
CA THR A 79 9.85 -1.05 11.45
C THR A 79 10.20 -2.37 10.75
N GLU A 80 11.38 -2.92 11.07
CA GLU A 80 11.87 -4.17 10.50
C GLU A 80 11.06 -5.38 10.96
N SER A 81 10.57 -5.38 12.20
CA SER A 81 9.77 -6.48 12.75
C SER A 81 8.46 -6.74 11.96
N PHE A 82 7.97 -5.74 11.22
CA PHE A 82 6.77 -5.86 10.40
C PHE A 82 7.05 -5.87 8.89
N HIS A 83 8.32 -5.89 8.44
CA HIS A 83 8.67 -5.83 7.01
C HIS A 83 8.04 -6.95 6.17
N GLU A 84 8.04 -8.19 6.65
CA GLU A 84 7.47 -9.32 5.90
C GLU A 84 5.95 -9.16 5.72
N THR A 85 5.24 -8.82 6.79
CA THR A 85 3.80 -8.54 6.77
C THR A 85 3.47 -7.36 5.85
N LEU A 86 4.29 -6.30 5.88
CA LEU A 86 4.12 -5.14 5.01
C LEU A 86 4.34 -5.51 3.53
N LYS A 87 5.36 -6.32 3.24
CA LYS A 87 5.64 -6.81 1.89
C LYS A 87 4.48 -7.60 1.32
N GLU A 88 3.93 -8.55 2.08
CA GLU A 88 2.74 -9.30 1.67
C GLU A 88 1.57 -8.35 1.39
N GLY A 89 1.36 -7.35 2.26
CA GLY A 89 0.34 -6.33 2.07
C GLY A 89 0.51 -5.52 0.78
N TYR A 90 1.74 -5.15 0.42
CA TYR A 90 2.02 -4.46 -0.85
C TYR A 90 1.76 -5.35 -2.05
N GLU A 91 2.20 -6.60 -2.02
CA GLU A 91 1.95 -7.55 -3.11
C GLU A 91 0.45 -7.78 -3.35
N LEU A 92 -0.33 -7.91 -2.28
CA LEU A 92 -1.79 -8.04 -2.37
C LEU A 92 -2.44 -6.75 -2.91
N ASN A 93 -1.95 -5.58 -2.50
CA ASN A 93 -2.42 -4.30 -3.03
C ASN A 93 -2.19 -4.18 -4.54
N HIS A 94 -1.00 -4.54 -5.03
CA HIS A 94 -0.67 -4.55 -6.46
C HIS A 94 -1.54 -5.53 -7.24
N LYS A 95 -1.78 -6.74 -6.71
CA LYS A 95 -2.70 -7.71 -7.31
C LYS A 95 -4.12 -7.16 -7.43
N GLU A 96 -4.62 -6.48 -6.39
CA GLU A 96 -5.94 -5.85 -6.44
C GLU A 96 -6.05 -4.75 -7.49
N ILE A 97 -5.00 -3.92 -7.66
CA ILE A 97 -4.97 -2.90 -8.72
C ILE A 97 -5.16 -3.54 -10.10
N GLU A 98 -4.45 -4.64 -10.38
CA GLU A 98 -4.55 -5.33 -11.67
C GLU A 98 -5.93 -5.97 -11.88
N ILE A 99 -6.51 -6.59 -10.84
CA ILE A 99 -7.88 -7.11 -10.88
C ILE A 99 -8.89 -5.99 -11.18
N LEU A 100 -8.78 -4.85 -10.48
CA LEU A 100 -9.68 -3.71 -10.66
C LEU A 100 -9.60 -3.14 -12.08
N LYS A 101 -8.38 -2.94 -12.62
CA LYS A 101 -8.19 -2.48 -14.01
C LYS A 101 -8.82 -3.45 -15.02
N LYS A 102 -8.60 -4.75 -14.84
CA LYS A 102 -9.19 -5.80 -15.69
C LYS A 102 -10.72 -5.74 -15.66
N LEU A 103 -11.34 -5.74 -14.48
CA LEU A 103 -12.79 -5.72 -14.33
C LEU A 103 -13.42 -4.44 -14.89
N ILE A 104 -12.79 -3.27 -14.68
CA ILE A 104 -13.25 -2.01 -15.26
C ILE A 104 -13.24 -2.10 -16.79
N LYS A 105 -12.17 -2.64 -17.39
CA LYS A 105 -12.07 -2.83 -18.84
C LYS A 105 -13.19 -3.75 -19.37
N GLU A 106 -13.45 -4.86 -18.69
CA GLU A 106 -14.56 -5.77 -19.06
C GLU A 106 -15.92 -5.07 -19.01
N LEU A 107 -16.18 -4.27 -17.98
CA LEU A 107 -17.45 -3.53 -17.85
C LEU A 107 -17.61 -2.45 -18.92
N TYR A 108 -16.52 -1.82 -19.37
CA TYR A 108 -16.57 -0.87 -20.48
C TYR A 108 -17.03 -1.53 -21.78
N VAL A 109 -16.56 -2.75 -22.08
CA VAL A 109 -17.00 -3.52 -23.26
C VAL A 109 -18.51 -3.84 -23.19
N ILE A 110 -19.05 -4.05 -21.99
CA ILE A 110 -20.49 -4.29 -21.80
C ILE A 110 -21.31 -2.99 -21.88
N ALA A 111 -20.76 -1.89 -21.34
CA ALA A 111 -21.42 -0.59 -21.31
C ALA A 111 -21.46 0.09 -22.69
N GLU A 112 -20.47 -0.19 -23.53
CA GLU A 112 -20.28 0.33 -24.89
C GLU A 112 -20.05 -0.86 -25.86
N PRO A 113 -21.10 -1.62 -26.23
CA PRO A 113 -20.99 -2.80 -27.10
C PRO A 113 -20.62 -2.47 -28.54
#